data_AF-A0AAT9KVR1-F1
#
_entry.id   AF-A0AAT9KVR1-F1
#
_cell.length_a   1.000
_cell.length_b   1.000
_cell.length_c   1.000
_cell.angle_alpha   90.00
_cell.angle_beta   90.00
_cell.angle_gamma   90.00
#
_symmetry.space_group_name_H-M   'P 1'
#
loop_
_entity.id
_entity.type
_entity.pdbx_description
1 polymer ?
#
loop_
_entity_poly.entity_id
_entity_poly.type
_entity_poly.pdbx_seq_one_letter_code
_entity_poly.pdbx_strand_id
1 'polypeptide(L)'
;MDATATVTPFSTLIRTASHEQHTEAETSTFMGDLLGGRLGVDAYTRYTEQLWFVYRALEEGAEALRNDPVAGPFIQPELMRSTELERDLAHLRGENWREGLEPLPATAAYAARVTECARTWPAGYIAHHYTRYLGDLSGGQIIRDKAEKTWGFERKGDGVRFYVFEEIGNPAAFKRGYRELLDAVNADDLEKQRIVEECKRAFALNTAVFRELGEVFPLSA
;
A
#
# COMPACT_ATOMS: atom_id res chain seq x y z
N MET A 1 36.35 16.40 -22.08
CA MET A 1 35.19 16.97 -21.36
C MET A 1 34.16 15.86 -21.31
N ASP A 2 34.27 14.99 -20.31
CA ASP A 2 33.30 13.93 -20.11
C ASP A 2 32.03 14.56 -19.57
N ALA A 3 30.99 14.58 -20.40
CA ALA A 3 29.65 14.87 -19.95
C ALA A 3 29.25 13.73 -19.03
N THR A 4 29.32 13.97 -17.71
CA THR A 4 28.70 13.11 -16.71
C THR A 4 27.22 13.01 -17.05
N ALA A 5 26.85 11.96 -17.78
CA ALA A 5 25.46 11.59 -17.94
C ALA A 5 24.90 11.42 -16.52
N THR A 6 24.05 12.34 -16.09
CA THR A 6 23.37 12.23 -14.80
C THR A 6 22.51 10.98 -14.85
N VAL A 7 23.02 9.90 -14.24
CA VAL A 7 22.28 8.66 -14.04
C VAL A 7 21.01 9.03 -13.30
N THR A 8 19.86 8.74 -13.90
CA THR A 8 18.56 9.05 -13.28
C THR A 8 18.45 8.24 -11.99
N PRO A 9 18.17 8.86 -10.83
CA PRO A 9 18.03 8.15 -9.57
C PRO A 9 16.96 7.06 -9.67
N PHE A 10 17.17 5.90 -9.05
CA PHE A 10 16.26 4.76 -9.17
C PHE A 10 14.86 5.08 -8.63
N SER A 11 14.78 5.86 -7.55
CA SER A 11 13.52 6.39 -7.01
C SER A 11 12.73 7.22 -8.02
N THR A 12 13.44 8.00 -8.86
CA THR A 12 12.83 8.77 -9.95
C THR A 12 12.34 7.86 -11.06
N LEU A 13 13.14 6.83 -11.41
CA LEU A 13 12.79 5.88 -12.45
C LEU A 13 11.55 5.06 -12.08
N ILE A 14 11.46 4.50 -10.86
CA ILE A 14 10.26 3.81 -10.38
C ILE A 14 9.05 4.74 -10.45
N ARG A 15 9.16 5.95 -9.87
CA ARG A 15 8.03 6.90 -9.81
C ARG A 15 7.51 7.25 -11.20
N THR A 16 8.41 7.53 -12.15
CA THR A 16 8.02 7.88 -13.52
C THR A 16 7.40 6.68 -14.23
N ALA A 17 7.99 5.50 -14.10
CA ALA A 17 7.54 4.29 -14.79
C ALA A 17 6.21 3.75 -14.27
N SER A 18 5.86 4.02 -13.00
CA SER A 18 4.61 3.59 -12.38
C SER A 18 3.53 4.68 -12.33
N HIS A 19 3.77 5.84 -12.97
CA HIS A 19 2.88 7.00 -12.84
C HIS A 19 1.50 6.77 -13.45
N GLU A 20 1.43 6.10 -14.60
CA GLU A 20 0.18 5.78 -15.28
C GLU A 20 -0.69 4.85 -14.42
N GLN A 21 -0.11 3.76 -13.90
CA GLN A 21 -0.82 2.80 -13.06
C GLN A 21 -1.22 3.40 -11.71
N HIS A 22 -0.41 4.31 -11.15
CA HIS A 22 -0.80 5.10 -9.98
C HIS A 22 -2.05 5.94 -10.26
N THR A 23 -2.06 6.64 -11.40
CA THR A 23 -3.21 7.47 -11.81
C THR A 23 -4.45 6.63 -12.04
N GLU A 24 -4.33 5.46 -12.67
CA GLU A 24 -5.42 4.51 -12.85
C GLU A 24 -6.00 4.02 -11.52
N ALA A 25 -5.14 3.67 -10.56
CA ALA A 25 -5.57 3.23 -9.24
C ALA A 25 -6.33 4.34 -8.47
N GLU A 26 -5.81 5.57 -8.49
CA GLU A 26 -6.44 6.74 -7.85
C GLU A 26 -7.78 7.12 -8.48
N THR A 27 -7.91 6.92 -9.80
CA THR A 27 -9.12 7.25 -10.56
C THR A 27 -10.10 6.06 -10.69
N SER A 28 -9.83 4.96 -9.99
CA SER A 28 -10.73 3.80 -9.99
C SER A 28 -12.13 4.18 -9.52
N THR A 29 -13.15 3.65 -10.21
CA THR A 29 -14.57 3.98 -9.95
C THR A 29 -14.94 3.75 -8.49
N PHE A 30 -14.51 2.62 -7.90
CA PHE A 30 -14.76 2.32 -6.49
C PHE A 30 -14.19 3.40 -5.56
N MET A 31 -12.94 3.82 -5.74
CA MET A 31 -12.34 4.86 -4.90
C MET A 31 -13.00 6.22 -5.11
N GLY A 32 -13.35 6.56 -6.36
CA GLY A 32 -14.09 7.78 -6.68
C GLY A 32 -15.46 7.83 -5.99
N ASP A 33 -16.20 6.72 -6.02
CA ASP A 33 -17.52 6.61 -5.41
C ASP A 33 -17.45 6.58 -3.88
N LEU A 34 -16.47 5.87 -3.31
CA LEU A 34 -16.22 5.81 -1.87
C LEU A 34 -15.85 7.20 -1.31
N LEU A 35 -14.84 7.83 -1.89
CA LEU A 35 -14.36 9.15 -1.44
C LEU A 35 -15.34 10.28 -1.77
N GLY A 36 -16.17 10.08 -2.79
CA GLY A 36 -17.29 10.96 -3.14
C GLY A 36 -18.51 10.81 -2.23
N GLY A 37 -18.51 9.88 -1.28
CA GLY A 37 -19.63 9.61 -0.37
C GLY A 37 -20.84 8.96 -1.04
N ARG A 38 -20.66 8.35 -2.21
CA ARG A 38 -21.69 7.59 -2.94
C ARG A 38 -21.82 6.16 -2.41
N LEU A 39 -20.80 5.66 -1.72
CA LEU A 39 -20.81 4.38 -1.02
C LEU A 39 -20.86 4.58 0.50
N GLY A 40 -21.50 3.63 1.19
CA GLY A 40 -21.66 3.64 2.64
C GLY A 40 -20.46 3.09 3.41
N VAL A 41 -20.57 3.11 4.75
CA VAL A 41 -19.51 2.62 5.65
C VAL A 41 -19.19 1.14 5.43
N ASP A 42 -20.15 0.32 4.99
CA ASP A 42 -19.93 -1.09 4.69
C ASP A 42 -18.91 -1.29 3.55
N ALA A 43 -18.90 -0.41 2.54
CA ALA A 43 -17.92 -0.44 1.46
C ALA A 43 -16.52 -0.07 1.95
N TYR A 44 -16.44 0.92 2.84
CA TYR A 44 -15.20 1.29 3.51
C TYR A 44 -14.68 0.13 4.38
N THR A 45 -15.54 -0.46 5.21
CA THR A 45 -15.21 -1.63 6.02
C THR A 45 -14.69 -2.77 5.16
N ARG A 46 -15.39 -3.12 4.07
CA ARG A 46 -14.96 -4.19 3.17
C ARG A 46 -13.62 -3.88 2.51
N TYR A 47 -13.34 -2.62 2.18
CA TYR A 47 -12.02 -2.20 1.69
C TYR A 47 -10.94 -2.35 2.77
N THR A 48 -11.18 -1.91 4.00
CA THR A 48 -10.27 -2.06 5.14
C THR A 48 -9.93 -3.54 5.41
N GLU A 49 -10.91 -4.44 5.25
CA GLU A 49 -10.67 -5.89 5.31
C GLU A 49 -9.68 -6.37 4.23
N GLN A 50 -9.84 -5.89 2.99
CA GLN A 50 -8.94 -6.27 1.90
C GLN A 50 -7.53 -5.75 2.13
N LEU A 51 -7.40 -4.53 2.68
CA LEU A 51 -6.10 -3.99 3.09
C LEU A 51 -5.45 -4.91 4.13
N TRP A 52 -6.17 -5.36 5.16
CA TRP A 52 -5.60 -6.24 6.19
C TRP A 52 -4.93 -7.48 5.60
N PHE A 53 -5.53 -8.15 4.62
CA PHE A 53 -4.89 -9.30 3.96
C PHE A 53 -3.59 -8.94 3.23
N VAL A 54 -3.55 -7.80 2.55
CA VAL A 54 -2.35 -7.33 1.82
C VAL A 54 -1.23 -6.93 2.78
N TYR A 55 -1.54 -6.18 3.84
CA TYR A 55 -0.55 -5.76 4.83
C TYR A 55 -0.07 -6.93 5.67
N ARG A 56 -0.95 -7.86 6.04
CA ARG A 56 -0.52 -9.09 6.70
C ARG A 56 0.52 -9.84 5.86
N ALA A 57 0.28 -9.99 4.55
CA ALA A 57 1.25 -10.62 3.65
C ALA A 57 2.57 -9.84 3.53
N LEU A 58 2.50 -8.50 3.50
CA LEU A 58 3.69 -7.64 3.50
C LEU A 58 4.51 -7.77 4.79
N GLU A 59 3.85 -7.87 5.94
CA GLU A 59 4.49 -7.75 7.25
C GLU A 59 4.91 -9.11 7.82
N GLU A 60 4.21 -10.20 7.52
CA GLU A 60 4.61 -11.56 7.92
C GLU A 60 5.99 -11.96 7.33
N GLY A 61 6.31 -11.47 6.13
CA GLY A 61 7.61 -11.71 5.49
C GLY A 61 8.74 -10.82 6.01
N ALA A 62 8.44 -9.75 6.74
CA ALA A 62 9.41 -8.72 7.10
C ALA A 62 10.52 -9.25 8.03
N GLU A 63 10.19 -10.11 9.00
CA GLU A 63 11.19 -10.63 9.93
C GLU A 63 12.26 -11.47 9.21
N ALA A 64 11.86 -12.32 8.26
CA ALA A 64 12.78 -13.14 7.49
C ALA A 64 13.71 -12.30 6.59
N LEU A 65 13.25 -11.11 6.18
CA LEU A 65 13.97 -10.19 5.32
C LEU A 65 14.79 -9.14 6.09
N ARG A 66 14.69 -9.07 7.42
CA ARG A 66 15.32 -8.01 8.24
C ARG A 66 16.82 -7.90 8.03
N ASN A 67 17.49 -9.02 7.82
CA ASN A 67 18.94 -9.09 7.60
C ASN A 67 19.32 -9.25 6.11
N ASP A 68 18.35 -9.22 5.19
CA ASP A 68 18.62 -9.25 3.75
C ASP A 68 19.29 -7.94 3.31
N PRO A 69 20.38 -7.97 2.54
CA PRO A 69 21.13 -6.77 2.16
C PRO A 69 20.37 -5.83 1.21
N VAL A 70 19.30 -6.31 0.58
CA VAL A 70 18.50 -5.53 -0.37
C VAL A 70 17.22 -5.04 0.31
N ALA A 71 16.43 -5.94 0.91
CA ALA A 71 15.14 -5.60 1.51
C ALA A 71 15.23 -5.12 2.98
N GLY A 72 16.22 -5.58 3.74
CA GLY A 72 16.41 -5.25 5.16
C GLY A 72 16.35 -3.74 5.48
N PRO A 73 17.04 -2.86 4.73
CA PRO A 73 17.00 -1.42 4.96
C PRO A 73 15.61 -0.79 4.87
N PHE A 74 14.67 -1.42 4.16
CA PHE A 74 13.31 -0.90 3.99
C PHE A 74 12.38 -1.30 5.14
N ILE A 75 12.75 -2.31 5.95
CA ILE A 75 11.93 -2.82 7.05
C ILE A 75 12.06 -1.89 8.26
N GLN A 76 11.13 -0.94 8.33
CA GLN A 76 11.05 0.10 9.33
C GLN A 76 9.78 -0.09 10.17
N PRO A 77 9.88 -0.41 11.49
CA PRO A 77 8.73 -0.68 12.35
C PRO A 77 7.65 0.42 12.33
N GLU A 78 8.06 1.68 12.22
CA GLU A 78 7.18 2.85 12.17
C GLU A 78 6.24 2.87 10.96
N LEU A 79 6.50 2.05 9.94
CA LEU A 79 5.61 1.85 8.81
C LEU A 79 4.54 0.79 9.06
N MET A 80 4.79 -0.21 9.90
CA MET A 80 3.95 -1.40 10.03
C MET A 80 2.50 -1.01 10.40
N ARG A 81 1.53 -1.55 9.68
CA ARG A 81 0.12 -1.16 9.69
C ARG A 81 -0.83 -2.26 10.13
N SER A 82 -0.44 -3.54 10.13
CA SER A 82 -1.39 -4.63 10.45
C SER A 82 -2.07 -4.42 11.80
N THR A 83 -1.33 -4.04 12.84
CA THR A 83 -1.90 -3.77 14.17
C THR A 83 -2.96 -2.66 14.16
N GLU A 84 -2.74 -1.59 13.40
CA GLU A 84 -3.70 -0.50 13.28
C GLU A 84 -4.92 -0.90 12.44
N LEU A 85 -4.73 -1.72 11.40
CA LEU A 85 -5.84 -2.33 10.64
C LEU A 85 -6.71 -3.23 11.52
N GLU A 86 -6.11 -4.00 12.43
CA GLU A 86 -6.86 -4.85 13.36
C GLU A 86 -7.70 -4.03 14.35
N ARG A 87 -7.17 -2.89 14.83
CA ARG A 87 -7.92 -1.95 15.67
C ARG A 87 -9.07 -1.30 14.90
N ASP A 88 -8.81 -0.86 13.68
CA ASP A 88 -9.84 -0.28 12.81
C ASP A 88 -10.95 -1.31 12.51
N LEU A 89 -10.59 -2.56 12.22
CA LEU A 89 -11.56 -3.63 11.97
C LEU A 89 -12.36 -4.00 13.21
N ALA A 90 -11.75 -4.00 14.40
CA ALA A 90 -12.47 -4.20 15.66
C ALA A 90 -13.50 -3.08 15.92
N HIS A 91 -13.19 -1.84 15.53
CA HIS A 91 -14.15 -0.73 15.57
C HIS A 91 -15.26 -0.86 14.53
N LEU A 92 -14.90 -1.19 13.29
CA LEU A 92 -15.83 -1.24 12.17
C LEU A 92 -16.77 -2.45 12.20
N ARG A 93 -16.33 -3.59 12.77
CA ARG A 93 -17.07 -4.86 12.78
C ARG A 93 -17.35 -5.43 14.18
N GLY A 94 -16.81 -4.83 15.23
CA GLY A 94 -16.89 -5.34 16.59
C GLY A 94 -15.76 -6.31 16.96
N GLU A 95 -15.77 -6.80 18.20
CA GLU A 95 -14.69 -7.64 18.77
C GLU A 95 -14.41 -8.92 17.96
N ASN A 96 -15.45 -9.49 17.34
CA ASN A 96 -15.37 -10.70 16.51
C ASN A 96 -15.13 -10.40 15.03
N TRP A 97 -14.47 -9.29 14.69
CA TRP A 97 -14.26 -8.85 13.29
C TRP A 97 -13.62 -9.90 12.37
N ARG A 98 -12.94 -10.91 12.92
CA ARG A 98 -12.37 -12.03 12.13
C ARG A 98 -13.42 -13.02 11.63
N GLU A 99 -14.60 -13.10 12.24
CA GLU A 99 -15.65 -14.03 11.83
C GLU A 99 -16.18 -13.67 10.44
N GLY A 100 -16.16 -14.62 9.50
CA GLY A 100 -16.60 -14.41 8.12
C GLY A 100 -15.69 -13.49 7.28
N LEU A 101 -14.48 -13.20 7.77
CA LEU A 101 -13.49 -12.41 7.04
C LEU A 101 -12.88 -13.24 5.91
N GLU A 102 -13.21 -12.88 4.66
CA GLU A 102 -12.72 -13.57 3.47
C GLU A 102 -12.05 -12.60 2.48
N PRO A 103 -10.89 -12.93 1.92
CA PRO A 103 -10.29 -12.13 0.86
C PRO A 103 -11.09 -12.28 -0.43
N LEU A 104 -11.23 -11.19 -1.18
CA LEU A 104 -11.66 -11.27 -2.57
C LEU A 104 -10.60 -12.02 -3.40
N PRO A 105 -10.97 -12.65 -4.54
CA PRO A 105 -10.01 -13.32 -5.41
C PRO A 105 -8.80 -12.46 -5.79
N ALA A 106 -8.99 -11.19 -6.14
CA ALA A 106 -7.90 -10.26 -6.43
C ALA A 106 -7.04 -9.96 -5.19
N THR A 107 -7.65 -9.84 -4.01
CA THR A 107 -6.92 -9.65 -2.74
C THR A 107 -6.06 -10.86 -2.41
N ALA A 108 -6.60 -12.07 -2.57
CA ALA A 108 -5.86 -13.31 -2.37
C ALA A 108 -4.68 -13.43 -3.35
N ALA A 109 -4.90 -13.09 -4.63
CA ALA A 109 -3.85 -13.06 -5.64
C ALA A 109 -2.75 -12.03 -5.31
N TYR A 110 -3.12 -10.85 -4.81
CA TYR A 110 -2.16 -9.84 -4.36
C TYR A 110 -1.35 -10.37 -3.17
N ALA A 111 -2.01 -10.78 -2.09
CA ALA A 111 -1.33 -11.33 -0.91
C ALA A 111 -0.38 -12.47 -1.28
N ALA A 112 -0.81 -13.41 -2.13
CA ALA A 112 0.02 -14.51 -2.60
C ALA A 112 1.28 -14.03 -3.34
N ARG A 113 1.16 -13.01 -4.20
CA ARG A 113 2.31 -12.46 -4.91
C ARG A 113 3.31 -11.78 -3.97
N VAL A 114 2.81 -11.04 -2.97
CA VAL A 114 3.66 -10.43 -1.94
C VAL A 114 4.44 -11.51 -1.18
N THR A 115 3.75 -12.56 -0.71
CA THR A 115 4.37 -13.68 0.00
C THR A 115 5.41 -14.41 -0.88
N GLU A 116 5.12 -14.59 -2.17
CA GLU A 116 6.07 -15.17 -3.12
C GLU A 116 7.34 -14.33 -3.22
N CYS A 117 7.21 -13.01 -3.47
CA CYS A 117 8.33 -12.08 -3.53
C CYS A 117 9.14 -12.08 -2.23
N ALA A 118 8.48 -12.01 -1.08
CA ALA A 118 9.17 -12.02 0.22
C ALA A 118 10.03 -13.27 0.42
N ARG A 119 9.59 -14.42 -0.11
CA ARG A 119 10.30 -15.70 0.04
C ARG A 119 11.40 -15.92 -1.00
N THR A 120 11.17 -15.55 -2.25
CA THR A 120 12.02 -15.97 -3.37
C THR A 120 12.72 -14.81 -4.07
N TRP A 121 12.30 -13.58 -3.81
CA TRP A 121 12.80 -12.40 -4.52
C TRP A 121 12.72 -11.11 -3.67
N PRO A 122 13.65 -10.92 -2.70
CA PRO A 122 13.67 -9.76 -1.80
C PRO A 122 13.62 -8.40 -2.51
N ALA A 123 14.30 -8.25 -3.65
CA ALA A 123 14.24 -7.04 -4.45
C ALA A 123 12.82 -6.76 -4.98
N GLY A 124 12.09 -7.79 -5.42
CA GLY A 124 10.70 -7.67 -5.83
C GLY A 124 9.75 -7.35 -4.68
N TYR A 125 10.08 -7.77 -3.45
CA TYR A 125 9.30 -7.39 -2.25
C TYR A 125 9.31 -5.86 -2.04
N ILE A 126 10.45 -5.19 -2.29
CA ILE A 126 10.56 -3.73 -2.18
C ILE A 126 9.56 -3.02 -3.10
N ALA A 127 9.21 -3.59 -4.25
CA ALA A 127 8.23 -3.01 -5.17
C ALA A 127 6.83 -2.88 -4.55
N HIS A 128 6.39 -3.91 -3.83
CA HIS A 128 5.11 -3.92 -3.11
C HIS A 128 5.16 -3.01 -1.88
N HIS A 129 6.26 -3.08 -1.13
CA HIS A 129 6.52 -2.23 0.04
C HIS A 129 6.48 -0.74 -0.33
N TYR A 130 7.18 -0.36 -1.41
CA TYR A 130 7.18 0.99 -1.96
C TYR A 130 5.77 1.42 -2.35
N THR A 131 5.10 0.62 -3.18
CA THR A 131 3.78 0.96 -3.74
C THR A 131 2.75 1.22 -2.63
N ARG A 132 2.75 0.40 -1.58
CA ARG A 132 1.83 0.55 -0.46
C ARG A 132 2.20 1.70 0.47
N TYR A 133 3.34 1.61 1.16
CA TYR A 133 3.66 2.57 2.23
C TYR A 133 3.88 4.01 1.76
N LEU A 134 4.49 4.23 0.59
CA LEU A 134 4.68 5.59 0.07
C LEU A 134 3.36 6.18 -0.43
N GLY A 135 2.46 5.31 -0.91
CA GLY A 135 1.07 5.66 -1.22
C GLY A 135 0.33 6.13 0.02
N ASP A 136 0.36 5.37 1.12
CA ASP A 136 -0.34 5.73 2.35
C ASP A 136 0.19 7.03 2.98
N LEU A 137 1.52 7.24 2.95
CA LEU A 137 2.18 8.46 3.41
C LEU A 137 1.94 9.68 2.49
N SER A 138 1.26 9.49 1.35
CA SER A 138 0.97 10.55 0.38
C SER A 138 -0.53 10.77 0.23
N GLY A 139 -1.26 9.79 -0.30
CA GLY A 139 -2.70 9.85 -0.56
C GLY A 139 -3.57 9.40 0.62
N GLY A 140 -3.02 8.61 1.55
CA GLY A 140 -3.79 8.06 2.69
C GLY A 140 -4.42 9.12 3.59
N GLN A 141 -3.83 10.32 3.67
CA GLN A 141 -4.39 11.44 4.43
C GLN A 141 -5.72 11.94 3.84
N ILE A 142 -5.86 11.89 2.51
CA ILE A 142 -7.12 12.27 1.84
C ILE A 142 -8.22 11.25 2.18
N ILE A 143 -7.87 9.95 2.17
CA ILE A 143 -8.81 8.88 2.52
C ILE A 143 -9.27 9.02 3.96
N ARG A 144 -8.32 9.22 4.90
CA ARG A 144 -8.63 9.49 6.32
C ARG A 144 -9.59 10.66 6.48
N ASP A 145 -9.25 11.83 5.94
CA ASP A 145 -10.03 13.05 6.11
C ASP A 145 -11.45 12.89 5.55
N LYS A 146 -11.63 12.07 4.50
CA LYS A 146 -12.95 11.75 3.94
C LYS A 146 -13.70 10.78 4.81
N ALA A 147 -13.05 9.73 5.32
CA ALA A 147 -13.68 8.78 6.22
C ALA A 147 -14.17 9.45 7.52
N GLU A 148 -13.31 10.25 8.16
CA GLU A 148 -13.65 11.05 9.35
C GLU A 148 -14.87 11.95 9.10
N LYS A 149 -14.89 12.66 7.97
CA LYS A 149 -15.98 13.59 7.63
C LYS A 149 -17.28 12.87 7.27
N THR A 150 -17.21 11.81 6.46
CA THR A 150 -18.39 11.15 5.88
C THR A 150 -19.10 10.27 6.90
N TRP A 151 -18.36 9.57 7.77
CA TRP A 151 -18.93 8.63 8.74
C TRP A 151 -18.79 9.07 10.20
N GLY A 152 -18.22 10.25 10.44
CA GLY A 152 -18.14 10.84 11.79
C GLY A 152 -17.13 10.16 12.71
N PHE A 153 -16.13 9.47 12.17
CA PHE A 153 -15.06 8.87 12.97
C PHE A 153 -14.28 9.93 13.74
N GLU A 154 -13.77 9.54 14.91
CA GLU A 154 -12.90 10.41 15.68
C GLU A 154 -11.64 10.74 14.88
N ARG A 155 -11.20 12.00 14.97
CA ARG A 155 -10.02 12.48 14.26
C ARG A 155 -8.79 11.67 14.67
N LYS A 156 -8.15 11.00 13.71
CA LYS A 156 -7.03 10.07 13.92
C LYS A 156 -7.34 8.93 14.91
N GLY A 157 -8.61 8.62 15.11
CA GLY A 157 -9.07 7.59 16.03
C GLY A 157 -9.33 6.27 15.33
N ASP A 158 -10.05 5.41 16.04
CA ASP A 158 -10.47 4.09 15.57
C ASP A 158 -11.31 4.20 14.29
N GLY A 159 -11.13 3.23 13.37
CA GLY A 159 -11.74 3.23 12.04
C GLY A 159 -10.87 3.89 10.98
N VAL A 160 -9.85 4.67 11.37
CA VAL A 160 -8.91 5.33 10.44
C VAL A 160 -7.44 5.30 10.88
N ARG A 161 -7.09 4.55 11.93
CA ARG A 161 -5.73 4.46 12.49
C ARG A 161 -4.71 3.96 11.47
N PHE A 162 -5.12 3.13 10.53
CA PHE A 162 -4.31 2.68 9.41
C PHE A 162 -3.58 3.84 8.71
N TYR A 163 -4.24 5.00 8.57
CA TYR A 163 -3.70 6.19 7.92
C TYR A 163 -2.90 7.12 8.86
N VAL A 164 -2.69 6.72 10.12
CA VAL A 164 -2.04 7.52 11.16
C VAL A 164 -0.69 6.91 11.53
N PHE A 165 0.39 7.52 11.03
CA PHE A 165 1.77 7.12 11.31
C PHE A 165 2.33 7.94 12.48
N GLU A 166 1.95 7.61 13.72
CA GLU A 166 2.31 8.38 14.92
C GLU A 166 3.82 8.43 15.17
N GLU A 167 4.53 7.36 14.83
CA GLU A 167 5.99 7.26 14.98
C GLU A 167 6.75 8.05 13.90
N ILE A 168 6.07 8.50 12.84
CA ILE A 168 6.66 9.29 11.75
C ILE A 168 6.34 10.77 11.96
N GLY A 169 7.18 11.46 12.73
CA GLY A 169 7.00 12.88 13.03
C GLY A 169 7.06 13.81 11.81
N ASN A 170 7.83 13.45 10.77
CA ASN A 170 7.93 14.23 9.52
C ASN A 170 7.80 13.34 8.28
N PRO A 171 6.57 13.16 7.75
CA PRO A 171 6.34 12.31 6.57
C PRO A 171 7.12 12.75 5.33
N ALA A 172 7.35 14.05 5.14
CA ALA A 172 8.12 14.54 4.00
C ALA A 172 9.61 14.14 4.11
N ALA A 173 10.20 14.21 5.31
CA ALA A 173 11.56 13.76 5.56
C ALA A 173 11.68 12.25 5.43
N PHE A 174 10.73 11.50 6.00
CA PHE A 174 10.71 10.04 5.90
C PHE A 174 10.67 9.57 4.44
N LYS A 175 9.77 10.15 3.62
CA LYS A 175 9.71 9.84 2.18
C LYS A 175 10.98 10.22 1.42
N ARG A 176 11.79 11.18 1.88
CA ARG A 176 13.09 11.46 1.28
C ARG A 176 14.09 10.36 1.62
N GLY A 177 14.20 9.99 2.91
CA GLY A 177 15.06 8.89 3.34
C GLY A 177 14.72 7.56 2.64
N TYR A 178 13.43 7.25 2.48
CA TYR A 178 13.02 6.07 1.72
C TYR A 178 13.50 6.10 0.26
N ARG A 179 13.47 7.26 -0.39
CA ARG A 179 13.96 7.40 -1.77
C ARG A 179 15.47 7.28 -1.86
N GLU A 180 16.19 7.78 -0.85
CA GLU A 180 17.64 7.58 -0.74
C GLU A 180 18.00 6.09 -0.62
N LEU A 181 17.20 5.30 0.11
CA LEU A 181 17.35 3.84 0.16
C LEU A 181 17.13 3.19 -1.22
N LEU A 182 16.12 3.62 -1.97
CA LEU A 182 15.92 3.16 -3.34
C LEU A 182 17.10 3.53 -4.23
N ASP A 183 17.59 4.77 -4.15
CA ASP A 183 18.70 5.24 -4.98
C ASP A 183 20.01 4.50 -4.67
N ALA A 184 20.18 4.02 -3.43
CA ALA A 184 21.31 3.23 -2.97
C ALA A 184 21.09 1.70 -3.02
N VAL A 185 19.98 1.22 -3.61
CA VAL A 185 19.64 -0.20 -3.61
C VAL A 185 20.75 -1.02 -4.29
N ASN A 186 21.15 -2.12 -3.65
CA ASN A 186 22.19 -3.03 -4.17
C ASN A 186 21.60 -3.93 -5.29
N ALA A 187 21.35 -3.34 -6.45
CA ALA A 187 20.79 -3.99 -7.62
C ALA A 187 21.44 -3.45 -8.91
N ASP A 188 21.74 -4.34 -9.85
CA ASP A 188 22.19 -3.95 -11.19
C ASP A 188 21.03 -3.38 -12.03
N ASP A 189 21.33 -2.90 -13.23
CA ASP A 189 20.33 -2.25 -14.09
C ASP A 189 19.22 -3.21 -14.54
N LEU A 190 19.53 -4.50 -14.72
CA LEU A 190 18.55 -5.51 -15.10
C LEU A 190 17.60 -5.78 -13.92
N GLU A 191 18.13 -5.92 -12.72
CA GLU A 191 17.37 -6.12 -11.50
C GLU A 191 16.50 -4.90 -11.18
N LYS A 192 17.01 -3.68 -11.37
CA LYS A 192 16.23 -2.44 -11.27
C LYS A 192 15.05 -2.42 -12.24
N GLN A 193 15.25 -2.85 -13.49
CA GLN A 193 14.15 -2.97 -14.46
C GLN A 193 13.10 -4.00 -14.00
N ARG A 194 13.53 -5.15 -13.44
CA ARG A 194 12.60 -6.15 -12.90
C ARG A 194 11.78 -5.60 -11.73
N ILE A 195 12.41 -4.87 -10.80
CA ILE A 195 11.71 -4.20 -9.68
C ILE A 195 10.67 -3.20 -10.20
N VAL A 196 10.99 -2.46 -11.26
CA VAL A 196 10.06 -1.48 -11.86
C VAL A 196 8.84 -2.16 -12.47
N GLU A 197 9.03 -3.27 -13.19
CA GLU A 197 7.91 -4.05 -13.70
C GLU A 197 7.07 -4.66 -12.56
N GLU A 198 7.71 -5.06 -11.45
CA GLU A 198 6.99 -5.52 -10.27
C GLU A 198 6.22 -4.38 -9.58
N CYS A 199 6.73 -3.14 -9.58
CA CYS A 199 5.98 -1.97 -9.09
C CYS A 199 4.70 -1.77 -9.93
N LYS A 200 4.81 -1.83 -11.27
CA LYS A 200 3.62 -1.76 -12.14
C LYS A 200 2.64 -2.89 -11.84
N ARG A 201 3.14 -4.10 -11.60
CA ARG A 201 2.32 -5.25 -11.19
C ARG A 201 1.63 -5.02 -9.84
N ALA A 202 2.31 -4.43 -8.86
CA ALA A 202 1.75 -4.09 -7.55
C ALA A 202 0.57 -3.11 -7.69
N PHE A 203 0.69 -2.10 -8.55
CA PHE A 203 -0.44 -1.22 -8.88
C PHE A 203 -1.57 -1.96 -9.58
N ALA A 204 -1.28 -2.79 -10.59
CA ALA A 204 -2.30 -3.57 -11.30
C ALA A 204 -3.07 -4.52 -10.36
N LEU A 205 -2.38 -5.15 -9.41
CA LEU A 205 -3.00 -5.97 -8.36
C LEU A 205 -3.89 -5.12 -7.45
N ASN A 206 -3.47 -3.91 -7.11
CA ASN A 206 -4.29 -2.99 -6.31
C ASN A 206 -5.55 -2.53 -7.07
N THR A 207 -5.41 -2.17 -8.35
CA THR A 207 -6.54 -1.84 -9.23
C THR A 207 -7.52 -3.00 -9.37
N ALA A 208 -7.02 -4.24 -9.44
CA ALA A 208 -7.88 -5.42 -9.47
C ALA A 208 -8.72 -5.57 -8.18
N VAL A 209 -8.13 -5.28 -7.01
CA VAL A 209 -8.86 -5.25 -5.72
C VAL A 209 -9.96 -4.18 -5.76
N PHE A 210 -9.66 -2.97 -6.24
CA PHE A 210 -10.67 -1.91 -6.37
C PHE A 210 -11.80 -2.27 -7.34
N ARG A 211 -11.48 -2.94 -8.45
CA ARG A 211 -12.47 -3.41 -9.41
C ARG A 211 -13.44 -4.41 -8.77
N GLU A 212 -12.92 -5.44 -8.10
CA GLU A 212 -13.77 -6.45 -7.43
C GLU A 212 -14.58 -5.83 -6.28
N LEU A 213 -14.02 -4.86 -5.55
CA LEU A 213 -14.78 -4.08 -4.57
C LEU A 213 -15.95 -3.31 -5.22
N GLY A 214 -15.73 -2.72 -6.40
CA GLY A 214 -16.80 -2.07 -7.18
C GLY A 214 -17.88 -3.04 -7.65
N GLU A 215 -17.54 -4.30 -7.94
CA GLU A 215 -18.50 -5.36 -8.28
C GLU A 215 -19.33 -5.80 -7.06
N VAL A 216 -18.74 -5.78 -5.86
CA VAL A 216 -19.44 -6.07 -4.60
C VAL A 216 -20.36 -4.93 -4.18
N PHE A 217 -19.99 -3.68 -4.47
CA PHE A 217 -20.76 -2.47 -4.15
C PHE A 217 -21.16 -1.68 -5.40
N PRO A 218 -22.03 -2.22 -6.27
CA PRO A 218 -22.48 -1.50 -7.44
C PRO A 218 -23.40 -0.34 -7.01
N LEU A 219 -23.20 0.83 -7.61
CA LEU A 219 -24.20 1.89 -7.51
C LEU A 219 -25.43 1.46 -8.32
N SER A 220 -26.56 1.34 -7.64
CA SER A 220 -27.84 1.10 -8.32
C SER A 220 -28.12 2.28 -9.27
N ALA A 221 -28.48 1.96 -10.51
CA ALA A 221 -28.86 2.95 -11.53
C ALA A 221 -30.17 3.65 -11.18
#